data_AF-A0A2G6KJ90-F1
#
_entry.id   AF-A0A2G6KJ90-F1
#
_cell.length_a   1.000
_cell.length_b   1.000
_cell.length_c   1.000
_cell.angle_alpha   90.00
_cell.angle_beta   90.00
_cell.angle_gamma   90.00
#
_symmetry.space_group_name_H-M   'P 1'
#
loop_
_entity.id
_entity.type
_entity.pdbx_description
1 polymer ?
#
loop_
_entity_poly.entity_id
_entity_poly.type
_entity_poly.pdbx_seq_one_letter_code
_entity_poly.pdbx_strand_id
1 'polypeptide(L)'
;MRKAVLSRDSHRCSFPGCGAEHHLEMHHITPWYQDPRAGPPGETGVDNLMTLCSYHHRLLHEGGYSAQQVGRSGKWQVQFFGPDRLPLTV
;
A
#
# COMPACT_ATOMS: atom_id res chain seq x y z
N MET A 1 14.49 -0.47 7.57
CA MET A 1 13.24 -0.13 6.84
C MET A 1 12.07 -1.03 7.24
N ARG A 2 12.13 -2.35 7.06
CA ARG A 2 11.02 -3.28 7.40
C ARG A 2 10.40 -3.09 8.78
N LYS A 3 11.22 -3.05 9.83
CA LYS A 3 10.74 -2.86 11.22
C LYS A 3 9.98 -1.53 11.40
N ALA A 4 10.41 -0.46 10.75
CA ALA A 4 9.76 0.86 10.85
C ALA A 4 8.39 0.85 10.16
N VAL A 5 8.30 0.26 8.96
CA VAL A 5 7.03 0.10 8.21
C VAL A 5 6.05 -0.76 9.03
N LEU A 6 6.48 -1.92 9.52
CA LEU A 6 5.64 -2.78 10.37
C LEU A 6 5.19 -2.08 11.64
N SER A 7 6.07 -1.32 12.30
CA SER A 7 5.71 -0.57 13.50
C SER A 7 4.66 0.50 13.20
N ARG A 8 4.80 1.25 12.10
CA ARG A 8 3.81 2.26 11.67
C ARG A 8 2.46 1.60 11.34
N ASP A 9 2.51 0.49 10.62
CA ASP A 9 1.33 -0.27 10.18
C ASP A 9 0.84 -1.23 11.26
N SER A 10 1.37 -1.09 12.49
CA SER A 10 0.85 -1.76 13.67
C SER A 10 0.95 -3.30 13.58
N HIS A 11 1.91 -3.79 12.80
CA HIS A 11 2.14 -5.22 12.50
C HIS A 11 0.92 -5.91 11.88
N ARG A 12 0.14 -5.18 11.07
CA ARG A 12 -1.06 -5.71 10.41
C ARG A 12 -1.11 -5.30 8.94
N CYS A 13 -1.87 -6.08 8.17
CA CYS A 13 -2.26 -5.69 6.82
C CYS A 13 -2.97 -4.34 6.84
N SER A 14 -2.51 -3.39 6.02
CA SER A 14 -3.12 -2.06 5.90
C SER A 14 -4.35 -2.02 4.99
N PHE A 15 -4.66 -3.13 4.31
CA PHE A 15 -5.85 -3.19 3.45
C PHE A 15 -7.12 -2.99 4.28
N PRO A 16 -8.10 -2.19 3.83
CA PRO A 16 -9.21 -1.79 4.68
C PRO A 16 -10.06 -3.00 5.10
N GLY A 17 -10.36 -3.10 6.40
CA GLY A 17 -11.10 -4.22 6.99
C GLY A 17 -10.28 -5.51 7.19
N CYS A 18 -9.00 -5.55 6.78
CA CYS A 18 -8.15 -6.73 6.99
C CYS A 18 -7.48 -6.71 8.38
N GLY A 19 -7.67 -7.79 9.15
CA GLY A 19 -7.02 -7.98 10.46
C GLY A 19 -5.80 -8.92 10.45
N ALA A 20 -5.25 -9.24 9.27
CA ALA A 20 -4.17 -10.23 9.19
C ALA A 20 -2.87 -9.73 9.83
N GLU A 21 -2.28 -10.56 10.70
CA GLU A 21 -1.02 -10.31 11.41
C GLU A 21 0.14 -11.22 10.95
N HIS A 22 -0.17 -12.20 10.09
CA HIS A 22 0.78 -13.17 9.56
C HIS A 22 0.93 -13.04 8.05
N HIS A 23 2.01 -13.62 7.52
CA HIS A 23 2.34 -13.58 6.09
C HIS A 23 2.37 -12.15 5.53
N LEU A 24 3.04 -11.26 6.28
CA LEU A 24 3.13 -9.83 5.97
C LEU A 24 4.32 -9.51 5.06
N GLU A 25 4.01 -8.83 3.97
CA GLU A 25 4.89 -8.42 2.88
C GLU A 25 4.88 -6.90 2.74
N MET A 26 5.98 -6.35 2.20
CA MET A 26 6.15 -4.92 1.99
C MET A 26 5.83 -4.59 0.55
N HIS A 27 4.89 -3.67 0.34
CA HIS A 27 4.44 -3.25 -0.99
C HIS A 27 4.80 -1.79 -1.23
N HIS A 28 5.34 -1.47 -2.41
CA HIS A 28 5.55 -0.09 -2.85
C HIS A 28 4.22 0.52 -3.27
N ILE A 29 3.84 1.66 -2.67
CA ILE A 29 2.59 2.37 -3.03
C ILE A 29 2.76 3.00 -4.42
N THR A 30 3.85 3.74 -4.62
CA THR A 30 4.31 4.18 -5.93
C THR A 30 5.41 3.24 -6.41
N PRO A 31 5.25 2.59 -7.57
CA PRO A 31 6.26 1.69 -8.11
C PRO A 31 7.63 2.35 -8.23
N TRP A 32 8.70 1.56 -8.02
CA TRP A 32 10.09 2.03 -8.18
C TRP A 32 10.54 2.11 -9.64
N TYR A 33 9.80 1.48 -10.55
CA TYR A 33 10.03 1.53 -11.99
C TYR A 33 9.08 2.53 -12.66
N GLN A 34 9.39 2.91 -13.90
CA GLN A 34 8.54 3.80 -14.67
C GLN A 34 7.27 3.09 -15.12
N ASP A 35 6.13 3.43 -14.51
CA ASP A 35 4.81 2.99 -14.92
C ASP A 35 4.08 4.16 -15.62
N PRO A 36 3.71 4.05 -16.91
CA PRO A 36 2.99 5.09 -17.64
C PRO A 36 1.62 5.48 -17.05
N ARG A 37 1.07 4.62 -16.18
CA ARG A 37 -0.22 4.83 -15.51
C ARG A 37 -0.04 5.46 -14.13
N ALA A 38 1.19 5.52 -13.62
CA ALA A 38 1.53 6.16 -12.35
C ALA A 38 2.24 7.50 -12.58
N GLY A 39 2.51 8.20 -11.48
CA GLY A 39 3.40 9.37 -11.47
C GLY A 39 4.87 8.98 -11.59
N PRO A 40 5.80 9.89 -11.26
CA PRO A 40 7.22 9.59 -11.20
C PRO A 40 7.51 8.35 -10.33
N PRO A 41 8.55 7.55 -10.65
CA PRO A 41 8.94 6.41 -9.83
C PRO A 41 9.18 6.81 -8.38
N GLY A 42 8.71 5.99 -7.44
CA GLY A 42 8.87 6.20 -6.02
C GLY A 42 10.16 5.57 -5.49
N GLU A 43 10.86 6.29 -4.60
CA GLU A 43 12.02 5.72 -3.91
C GLU A 43 11.59 4.62 -2.91
N THR A 44 12.52 3.71 -2.61
CA THR A 44 12.32 2.76 -1.51
C THR A 44 12.54 3.47 -0.19
N GLY A 45 11.45 3.94 0.43
CA GLY A 45 11.45 4.63 1.71
C GLY A 45 10.28 4.21 2.58
N VAL A 46 10.33 4.50 3.88
CA VAL A 46 9.26 4.14 4.82
C VAL A 46 7.91 4.69 4.34
N ASP A 47 7.87 5.92 3.85
CA ASP A 47 6.63 6.56 3.40
C ASP A 47 6.03 5.89 2.16
N ASN A 48 6.86 5.41 1.23
CA ASN A 48 6.43 4.76 -0.01
C ASN A 48 6.17 3.25 0.14
N LEU A 49 6.39 2.68 1.32
CA LEU A 49 6.14 1.26 1.59
C LEU A 49 4.90 1.12 2.47
N MET A 50 4.21 0.00 2.34
CA MET A 50 3.08 -0.39 3.21
C MET A 50 3.10 -1.89 3.50
N THR A 51 2.44 -2.29 4.57
CA THR A 51 2.33 -3.70 5.00
C THR A 51 1.06 -4.33 4.45
N LEU A 52 1.16 -5.44 3.73
CA LEU A 52 0.03 -6.22 3.25
C LEU A 52 0.22 -7.70 3.57
N CYS A 53 -0.88 -8.44 3.79
CA CYS A 53 -0.79 -9.90 3.79
C CYS A 53 -0.60 -10.42 2.36
N SER A 54 -0.07 -11.63 2.18
CA SER A 54 0.16 -12.24 0.86
C SER A 54 -1.06 -12.19 -0.07
N TYR A 55 -2.27 -12.35 0.46
CA TYR A 55 -3.51 -12.26 -0.32
C TYR A 55 -3.71 -10.85 -0.90
N HIS A 56 -3.71 -9.82 -0.06
CA HIS A 56 -3.92 -8.44 -0.53
C HIS A 56 -2.73 -7.92 -1.34
N HIS A 57 -1.52 -8.37 -1.02
CA HIS A 57 -0.34 -8.04 -1.82
C HIS A 57 -0.51 -8.51 -3.27
N ARG A 58 -1.00 -9.75 -3.45
CA ARG A 58 -1.32 -10.27 -4.79
C ARG A 58 -2.48 -9.54 -5.47
N LEU A 59 -3.51 -9.12 -4.72
CA LEU A 59 -4.60 -8.32 -5.30
C LEU A 59 -4.13 -6.98 -5.88
N LEU A 60 -3.15 -6.32 -5.25
CA LEU A 60 -2.58 -5.07 -5.77
C LEU A 60 -1.68 -5.30 -7.00
N HIS A 61 -1.04 -6.47 -7.11
CA HIS A 61 -0.24 -6.80 -8.28
C HIS A 61 -1.07 -7.31 -9.47
N GLU A 62 -2.09 -8.13 -9.21
CA GLU A 62 -2.77 -8.93 -10.23
C GLU A 62 -4.30 -8.73 -10.25
N GLY A 63 -4.89 -8.32 -9.13
CA GLY A 63 -6.34 -8.26 -8.95
C GLY A 63 -6.98 -6.94 -9.40
N GLY A 64 -6.20 -6.01 -9.97
CA GLY A 64 -6.68 -4.69 -10.40
C GLY A 64 -6.88 -3.69 -9.26
N TYR A 65 -6.62 -4.07 -8.02
CA TYR A 65 -6.64 -3.14 -6.89
C TYR A 65 -5.42 -2.22 -6.96
N SER A 66 -5.55 -1.02 -6.40
CA SER A 66 -4.42 -0.09 -6.29
C SER A 66 -4.49 0.71 -5.00
N ALA A 67 -3.38 1.35 -4.66
CA ALA A 67 -3.24 2.22 -3.50
C ALA A 67 -2.57 3.53 -3.94
N GLN A 68 -3.01 4.65 -3.36
CA GLN A 68 -2.38 5.95 -3.55
C GLN A 68 -2.16 6.62 -2.21
N GLN A 69 -1.01 7.23 -2.02
CA GLN A 69 -0.79 8.10 -0.87
C GLN A 69 -1.76 9.28 -0.93
N VAL A 70 -2.45 9.53 0.18
CA VAL A 70 -3.35 10.67 0.36
C VAL A 70 -3.00 11.38 1.66
N GLY A 71 -3.40 12.64 1.80
CA GLY A 71 -3.19 13.42 3.01
C GLY A 71 -2.34 14.68 2.82
N ARG A 72 -2.36 15.53 3.84
CA ARG A 72 -1.52 16.74 3.91
C ARG A 72 -0.21 16.43 4.62
N SER A 73 0.80 17.28 4.39
CA SER A 73 2.15 17.16 4.95
C SER A 73 2.15 16.70 6.41
N GLY A 74 2.86 15.61 6.70
CA GLY A 74 3.12 15.10 8.05
C GLY A 74 2.22 13.97 8.55
N LYS A 75 1.21 13.52 7.79
CA LYS A 75 0.45 12.30 8.12
C LYS A 75 0.46 11.31 6.95
N TRP A 76 0.98 10.11 7.21
CA TRP A 76 0.89 9.00 6.27
C TRP A 76 -0.55 8.49 6.23
N GLN A 77 -1.19 8.56 5.05
CA GLN A 77 -2.48 7.94 4.78
C GLN A 77 -2.49 7.38 3.36
N VAL A 78 -3.27 6.32 3.14
CA VAL A 78 -3.38 5.65 1.85
C VAL A 78 -4.85 5.42 1.53
N GLN A 79 -5.25 5.81 0.33
CA GLN A 79 -6.55 5.47 -0.25
C GLN A 79 -6.39 4.23 -1.13
N PHE A 80 -7.24 3.25 -0.92
CA PHE A 80 -7.32 2.07 -1.79
C PHE A 80 -8.40 2.25 -2.84
N PHE A 81 -8.21 1.60 -3.97
CA PHE A 81 -9.16 1.57 -5.07
C PHE A 81 -9.42 0.13 -5.49
N GLY A 82 -10.67 -0.15 -5.83
CA GLY A 82 -11.09 -1.43 -6.39
C GLY A 82 -10.61 -1.63 -7.84
N PRO A 83 -10.89 -2.80 -8.43
CA PRO A 83 -10.59 -3.09 -9.84
C PRO A 83 -11.33 -2.17 -10.82
N ASP A 84 -12.46 -1.61 -10.40
CA ASP A 84 -13.24 -0.58 -11.10
C ASP A 84 -12.64 0.83 -10.97
N ARG A 85 -11.52 0.96 -10.25
CA ARG A 85 -10.83 2.22 -9.90
C ARG A 85 -11.67 3.16 -9.03
N LEU A 86 -12.72 2.67 -8.39
CA LEU A 86 -13.47 3.44 -7.41
C LEU A 86 -12.80 3.34 -6.04
N PRO A 87 -12.80 4.43 -5.25
CA PRO A 87 -12.21 4.42 -3.92
C PRO A 87 -12.97 3.43 -3.02
N LEU A 88 -12.23 2.60 -2.29
CA LEU A 88 -12.81 1.78 -1.23
C LEU A 88 -13.21 2.70 -0.07
N THR A 89 -14.49 2.72 0.24
CA THR A 89 -15.05 3.42 1.41
C THR A 89 -15.16 2.42 2.56
N VAL A 90 -14.50 2.71 3.68
CA VAL A 90 -14.66 1.98 4.95
C VAL A 90 -15.69 2.63 5.87
#